data_AF-A0A527GIM3-F1
#
_entry.id   AF-A0A527GIM3-F1
#
_cell.length_a   1.000
_cell.length_b   1.000
_cell.length_c   1.000
_cell.angle_alpha   90.00
_cell.angle_beta   90.00
_cell.angle_gamma   90.00
#
_symmetry.space_group_name_H-M   'P 1'
#
loop_
_entity.id
_entity.type
_entity.pdbx_description
1 polymer ?
#
loop_
_entity_poly.entity_id
_entity_poly.type
_entity_poly.pdbx_seq_one_letter_code
_entity_poly.pdbx_strand_id
1 'polypeptide(L)'
;MGSGFPIPVSVLTGFLGAGKTTLLNRLLKDPALADTAVIINEFGEVAIDHLLVEQSSDGIIQLSDGCLCCTVRGELVDTLADLVDRLQTGRIARLARVIVETTGLADPAPVLQSIMAHPALIQAFRLDGVITLVDAVNGNATLDAHVEAVKQAAVADRIVLSKADLVADPNELEMLRARLRQINPGAELLDAGDTGTGVAALFDFLYNPATKSADVRRWLGEEAAHD
;
A
#
# COMPACT_ATOMS: atom_id res chain seq x y z
N MET A 1 14.45 -8.30 18.55
CA MET A 1 15.02 -8.55 17.21
C MET A 1 15.20 -7.19 16.56
N GLY A 2 16.44 -6.76 16.34
CA GLY A 2 16.77 -5.40 15.96
C GLY A 2 16.10 -4.99 14.65
N SER A 3 15.63 -3.75 14.58
CA SER A 3 15.23 -3.10 13.33
C SER A 3 16.47 -3.01 12.43
N GLY A 4 16.64 -4.02 11.58
CA GLY A 4 17.73 -4.07 10.60
C GLY A 4 17.36 -3.23 9.39
N PHE A 5 18.23 -2.28 9.04
CA PHE A 5 18.16 -1.64 7.74
C PHE A 5 18.43 -2.66 6.61
N PRO A 6 17.84 -2.48 5.43
CA PRO A 6 16.84 -1.46 5.10
C PRO A 6 15.45 -1.82 5.69
N ILE A 7 14.70 -0.85 6.20
CA ILE A 7 13.37 -1.04 6.82
C ILE A 7 12.35 -1.40 5.72
N PRO A 8 11.52 -2.44 5.89
CA PRO A 8 10.50 -2.81 4.93
C PRO A 8 9.39 -1.74 4.84
N VAL A 9 9.03 -1.38 3.62
CA VAL A 9 7.91 -0.47 3.28
C VAL A 9 6.88 -1.25 2.47
N SER A 10 5.64 -1.31 2.96
CA SER A 10 4.53 -1.89 2.23
C SER A 10 3.59 -0.81 1.72
N VAL A 11 3.09 -0.96 0.49
CA VAL A 11 2.12 -0.03 -0.10
C VAL A 11 0.73 -0.65 -0.06
N LEU A 12 -0.20 0.01 0.61
CA LEU A 12 -1.62 -0.34 0.64
C LEU A 12 -2.38 0.57 -0.34
N THR A 13 -2.88 -0.02 -1.42
CA THR A 13 -3.59 0.70 -2.47
C THR A 13 -4.90 0.00 -2.83
N GLY A 14 -5.62 0.53 -3.82
CA GLY A 14 -6.94 0.06 -4.24
C GLY A 14 -7.91 1.23 -4.40
N PHE A 15 -8.89 1.05 -5.28
CA PHE A 15 -9.77 2.13 -5.73
C PHE A 15 -10.60 2.74 -4.59
N LEU A 16 -11.23 3.89 -4.85
CA LEU A 16 -12.08 4.59 -3.89
C LEU A 16 -13.17 3.65 -3.34
N GLY A 17 -13.39 3.68 -2.02
CA GLY A 17 -14.41 2.85 -1.36
C GLY A 17 -14.06 1.36 -1.21
N ALA A 18 -12.86 0.91 -1.62
CA ALA A 18 -12.44 -0.49 -1.50
C ALA A 18 -12.21 -0.97 -0.05
N GLY A 19 -12.21 -0.06 0.94
CA GLY A 19 -12.09 -0.42 2.37
C GLY A 19 -10.65 -0.47 2.90
N LYS A 20 -9.71 0.27 2.29
CA LYS A 20 -8.29 0.33 2.68
C LYS A 20 -8.11 0.70 4.16
N THR A 21 -8.66 1.85 4.56
CA THR A 21 -8.61 2.33 5.94
C THR A 21 -9.25 1.35 6.93
N THR A 22 -10.35 0.69 6.54
CA THR A 22 -10.99 -0.34 7.37
C THR A 22 -10.08 -1.55 7.58
N LEU A 23 -9.44 -2.05 6.52
CA LEU A 23 -8.47 -3.15 6.64
C LEU A 23 -7.26 -2.73 7.47
N LEU A 24 -6.70 -1.56 7.22
CA LEU A 24 -5.55 -1.04 7.93
C LEU A 24 -5.81 -0.95 9.44
N ASN A 25 -6.93 -0.33 9.82
CA ASN A 25 -7.34 -0.23 11.23
C ASN A 25 -7.60 -1.59 11.89
N ARG A 26 -8.06 -2.59 11.13
CA ARG A 26 -8.17 -3.97 11.63
C ARG A 26 -6.79 -4.57 11.89
N LEU A 27 -5.84 -4.40 10.96
CA LEU A 27 -4.49 -4.97 11.06
C LEU A 27 -3.65 -4.31 12.15
N LEU A 28 -3.79 -3.00 12.37
CA LEU A 28 -3.03 -2.26 13.39
C LEU A 28 -3.32 -2.71 14.83
N LYS A 29 -4.40 -3.48 15.05
CA LYS A 29 -4.71 -4.10 16.35
C LYS A 29 -3.87 -5.35 16.62
N ASP A 30 -3.18 -5.88 15.62
CA ASP A 30 -2.33 -7.06 15.75
C ASP A 30 -0.95 -6.66 16.36
N PRO A 31 -0.52 -7.28 17.46
CA PRO A 31 0.80 -7.03 18.05
C PRO A 31 1.97 -7.27 17.09
N ALA A 32 1.77 -8.08 16.04
CA ALA A 32 2.77 -8.25 14.98
C ALA A 32 3.06 -6.93 14.24
N LEU A 33 2.17 -5.94 14.29
CA LEU A 33 2.34 -4.58 13.78
C LEU A 33 2.95 -3.58 14.79
N ALA A 34 3.45 -4.02 15.94
CA ALA A 34 4.22 -3.15 16.83
C ALA A 34 5.40 -2.49 16.11
N ASP A 35 5.75 -1.27 16.54
CA ASP A 35 6.81 -0.43 15.95
C ASP A 35 6.60 -0.14 14.44
N THR A 36 5.35 0.01 13.98
CA THR A 36 5.01 0.32 12.58
C THR A 36 4.67 1.80 12.41
N ALA A 37 5.32 2.48 11.47
CA ALA A 37 4.88 3.80 11.02
C ALA A 37 3.84 3.67 9.91
N VAL A 38 2.80 4.51 9.95
CA VAL A 38 1.73 4.53 8.94
C VAL A 38 1.69 5.92 8.32
N ILE A 39 1.84 5.98 7.00
CA ILE A 39 1.76 7.20 6.20
C ILE A 39 0.48 7.11 5.36
N ILE A 40 -0.42 8.08 5.50
CA ILE A 40 -1.66 8.17 4.72
C ILE A 40 -1.49 9.34 3.75
N ASN A 41 -1.25 9.06 2.48
CA ASN A 41 -1.11 10.09 1.45
C ASN A 41 -2.46 10.36 0.79
N GLU A 42 -3.09 11.50 1.12
CA GLU A 42 -4.24 12.06 0.40
C GLU A 42 -3.81 13.11 -0.63
N PHE A 43 -4.04 12.83 -1.92
CA PHE A 43 -3.78 13.77 -3.01
C PHE A 43 -4.89 14.83 -3.06
N GLY A 44 -4.54 16.09 -2.75
CA GLY A 44 -5.38 17.26 -3.04
C GLY A 44 -6.46 17.57 -2.00
N GLU A 45 -6.39 18.79 -1.44
CA GLU A 45 -7.38 19.45 -0.59
C GLU A 45 -7.80 18.73 0.72
N VAL A 46 -7.21 19.22 1.82
CA VAL A 46 -7.72 19.14 3.21
C VAL A 46 -8.33 17.80 3.61
N ALA A 47 -7.50 16.91 4.14
CA ALA A 47 -7.93 15.77 4.92
C ALA A 47 -8.55 16.22 6.26
N ILE A 48 -9.83 16.61 6.25
CA ILE A 48 -10.69 16.52 7.44
C ILE A 48 -11.23 15.10 7.48
N ASP A 49 -10.36 14.13 7.76
CA ASP A 49 -10.78 12.86 8.35
C ASP A 49 -9.83 12.54 9.51
N HIS A 50 -9.84 13.48 10.47
CA HIS A 50 -9.41 13.24 11.84
C HIS A 50 -10.41 12.32 12.53
N LEU A 51 -10.46 11.03 12.23
CA LEU A 51 -11.16 10.04 13.06
C LEU A 51 -10.72 8.62 12.73
N LEU A 52 -10.25 7.91 13.76
CA LEU A 52 -9.78 6.52 13.81
C LEU A 52 -8.30 6.25 13.44
N VAL A 53 -7.40 6.80 14.25
CA VAL A 53 -6.39 5.97 14.91
C VAL A 53 -6.82 5.87 16.37
N GLU A 54 -7.70 4.92 16.68
CA GLU A 54 -7.96 4.58 18.08
C GLU A 54 -6.61 4.18 18.69
N GLN A 55 -6.22 4.93 19.74
CA GLN A 55 -5.09 4.61 20.58
C GLN A 55 -5.19 3.16 21.06
N SER A 56 -4.46 2.27 20.39
CA SER A 56 -3.99 1.05 21.03
C SER A 56 -2.52 1.26 21.36
N SER A 57 -2.25 1.06 22.64
CA SER A 57 -0.97 1.23 23.31
C SER A 57 0.19 0.56 22.58
N ASP A 58 1.30 1.29 22.48
CA ASP A 58 2.63 0.94 21.95
C ASP A 58 2.84 1.00 20.42
N GLY A 59 3.42 2.11 19.95
CA GLY A 59 4.35 2.09 18.81
C GLY A 59 3.85 2.55 17.43
N ILE A 60 2.62 3.04 17.30
CA ILE A 60 2.10 3.56 16.01
C ILE A 60 2.32 5.07 15.93
N ILE A 61 3.11 5.51 14.94
CA ILE A 61 3.35 6.93 14.64
C ILE A 61 2.61 7.25 13.34
N GLN A 62 1.56 8.08 13.44
CA GLN A 62 0.86 8.68 12.31
C GLN A 62 1.55 9.99 11.94
N LEU A 63 1.95 10.13 10.68
CA LEU A 63 2.48 11.38 10.12
C LEU A 63 1.46 11.96 9.14
N SER A 64 1.11 13.22 9.36
CA SER A 64 0.16 13.99 8.55
C SER A 64 0.82 15.31 8.19
N ASP A 65 1.76 15.27 7.25
CA ASP A 65 2.43 16.49 6.82
C ASP A 65 1.72 17.04 5.58
N GLY A 66 1.11 18.21 5.75
CA GLY A 66 0.57 19.01 4.66
C GLY A 66 1.34 20.32 4.53
N CYS A 67 1.96 20.54 3.36
CA CYS A 67 2.29 21.86 2.85
C CYS A 67 2.43 21.83 1.31
N LEU A 68 1.52 22.53 0.62
CA LEU A 68 1.52 22.76 -0.83
C LEU A 68 2.77 23.52 -1.30
N CYS A 69 3.79 22.81 -1.80
CA CYS A 69 4.64 23.32 -2.91
C CYS A 69 5.53 22.29 -3.61
N CYS A 70 5.52 21.01 -3.21
CA CYS A 70 6.40 19.99 -3.79
C CYS A 70 5.60 18.95 -4.59
N THR A 71 6.25 18.34 -5.59
CA THR A 71 5.67 17.20 -6.32
C THR A 71 5.46 16.04 -5.36
N VAL A 72 4.41 15.23 -5.58
CA VAL A 72 3.99 14.07 -4.77
C VAL A 72 5.15 13.14 -4.35
N ARG A 73 6.15 13.00 -5.23
CA ARG A 73 7.38 12.23 -4.99
C ARG A 73 8.25 12.85 -3.89
N GLY A 74 8.33 14.18 -3.83
CA GLY A 74 9.07 14.92 -2.81
C GLY A 74 8.48 14.73 -1.41
N GLU A 75 7.16 14.88 -1.24
CA GLU A 75 6.51 14.78 0.08
C GLU A 75 6.71 13.41 0.73
N LEU A 76 6.50 12.31 -0.02
CA LEU A 76 6.74 10.96 0.51
C LEU A 76 8.22 10.73 0.88
N VAL A 77 9.15 11.22 0.04
CA VAL A 77 10.58 11.09 0.29
C VAL A 77 10.96 11.86 1.55
N ASP A 78 10.45 13.07 1.73
CA ASP A 78 10.72 13.91 2.90
C ASP A 78 10.19 13.26 4.18
N THR A 79 8.95 12.74 4.17
CA THR A 79 8.38 12.02 5.31
C THR A 79 9.19 10.78 5.68
N LEU A 80 9.60 9.98 4.69
CA LEU A 80 10.43 8.79 4.94
C LEU A 80 11.83 9.16 5.42
N ALA A 81 12.44 10.23 4.90
CA ALA A 81 13.74 10.73 5.36
C ALA A 81 13.67 11.24 6.81
N ASP A 82 12.61 11.96 7.18
CA ASP A 82 12.36 12.42 8.56
C ASP A 82 12.18 11.24 9.54
N LEU A 83 11.50 10.16 9.13
CA LEU A 83 11.43 8.94 9.94
C LEU A 83 12.82 8.35 10.25
N VAL A 84 13.73 8.37 9.27
CA VAL A 84 15.11 7.91 9.46
C VAL A 84 15.88 8.84 10.40
N ASP A 85 15.76 10.16 10.22
CA ASP A 85 16.39 11.13 11.12
C ASP A 85 15.91 10.94 12.57
N ARG A 86 14.61 10.80 12.78
CA ARG A 86 14.03 10.55 14.12
C ARG A 86 14.52 9.24 14.73
N LEU A 87 14.71 8.19 13.93
CA LEU A 87 15.27 6.91 14.39
C LEU A 87 16.76 7.06 14.75
N GLN A 88 17.55 7.74 13.92
CA GLN A 88 18.99 7.95 14.15
C GLN A 88 19.28 8.88 15.34
N THR A 89 18.44 9.89 15.55
CA THR A 89 18.54 10.83 16.67
C THR A 89 17.94 10.29 17.97
N GLY A 90 17.35 9.10 17.95
CA GLY A 90 16.73 8.45 19.11
C GLY A 90 15.40 9.06 19.54
N ARG A 91 14.78 9.92 18.71
CA ARG A 91 13.41 10.42 18.92
C ARG A 91 12.37 9.32 18.70
N ILE A 92 12.69 8.33 17.86
CA ILE A 92 11.97 7.06 17.72
C ILE A 92 12.89 5.96 18.23
N ALA A 93 12.42 5.17 19.20
CA ALA A 93 13.24 4.11 19.78
C ALA A 93 13.47 2.96 18.80
N ARG A 94 12.42 2.55 18.08
CA ARG A 94 12.42 1.42 17.14
C ARG A 94 11.43 1.68 16.02
N LEU A 95 11.77 1.22 14.82
CA LEU A 95 10.90 1.22 13.66
C LEU A 95 11.10 -0.11 12.93
N ALA A 96 10.10 -0.99 13.00
CA ALA A 96 10.14 -2.31 12.40
C ALA A 96 9.73 -2.28 10.92
N ARG A 97 8.76 -1.44 10.56
CA ARG A 97 8.24 -1.32 9.19
C ARG A 97 7.51 -0.01 8.94
N VAL A 98 7.26 0.30 7.68
CA VAL A 98 6.40 1.40 7.24
C VAL A 98 5.27 0.86 6.36
N ILE A 99 4.06 1.37 6.56
CA ILE A 99 2.93 1.14 5.66
C ILE A 99 2.55 2.49 5.03
N VAL A 100 2.49 2.54 3.70
CA VAL A 100 2.06 3.70 2.94
C VAL A 100 0.68 3.41 2.34
N GLU A 101 -0.36 4.08 2.84
CA GLU A 101 -1.68 4.07 2.22
C GLU A 101 -1.74 5.17 1.14
N THR A 102 -2.10 4.77 -0.08
CA THR A 102 -2.32 5.73 -1.19
C THR A 102 -3.81 6.09 -1.28
N THR A 103 -4.15 7.25 -1.88
CA THR A 103 -5.56 7.49 -2.26
C THR A 103 -6.07 6.44 -3.23
N GLY A 104 -7.40 6.35 -3.31
CA GLY A 104 -8.05 5.45 -4.26
C GLY A 104 -7.85 5.79 -5.74
N LEU A 105 -7.51 7.04 -6.05
CA LEU A 105 -7.26 7.49 -7.43
C LEU A 105 -5.77 7.56 -7.77
N ALA A 106 -4.88 7.25 -6.82
CA ALA A 106 -3.45 7.34 -7.05
C ALA A 106 -2.98 6.28 -8.06
N ASP A 107 -2.13 6.72 -8.99
CA ASP A 107 -1.24 5.80 -9.70
C ASP A 107 -0.19 5.29 -8.70
N PRO A 108 -0.04 3.96 -8.50
CA PRO A 108 0.96 3.44 -7.58
C PRO A 108 2.40 3.58 -8.10
N ALA A 109 2.64 3.73 -9.41
CA ALA A 109 3.99 3.68 -9.98
C ALA A 109 4.97 4.72 -9.40
N PRO A 110 4.62 6.02 -9.26
CA PRO A 110 5.51 7.03 -8.67
C PRO A 110 5.90 6.73 -7.23
N VAL A 111 4.97 6.20 -6.43
CA VAL A 111 5.21 5.82 -5.02
C VAL A 111 6.20 4.66 -4.96
N LEU A 112 6.00 3.62 -5.77
CA LEU A 112 6.87 2.46 -5.81
C LEU A 112 8.28 2.84 -6.28
N GLN A 113 8.38 3.68 -7.31
CA GLN A 113 9.67 4.15 -7.80
C GLN A 113 10.43 4.98 -6.76
N SER A 114 9.73 5.85 -6.02
CA SER A 114 10.33 6.64 -4.96
C SER A 114 10.99 5.73 -3.92
N ILE A 115 10.28 4.69 -3.47
CA ILE A 115 10.81 3.74 -2.50
C ILE A 115 11.97 2.90 -3.07
N MET A 116 11.86 2.48 -4.34
CA MET A 116 12.82 1.54 -4.95
C MET A 116 14.10 2.21 -5.48
N ALA A 117 14.04 3.47 -5.88
CA ALA A 117 15.11 4.10 -6.66
C ALA A 117 15.59 5.44 -6.10
N HIS A 118 14.86 6.08 -5.19
CA HIS A 118 15.25 7.40 -4.72
C HIS A 118 16.54 7.35 -3.88
N PRO A 119 17.62 8.08 -4.22
CA PRO A 119 18.92 7.98 -3.54
C PRO A 119 18.88 8.19 -2.03
N ALA A 120 17.97 9.04 -1.55
CA ALA A 120 17.78 9.30 -0.12
C ALA A 120 17.16 8.11 0.64
N LEU A 121 16.45 7.21 -0.05
CA LEU A 121 15.67 6.14 0.57
C LEU A 121 16.31 4.76 0.43
N ILE A 122 16.99 4.47 -0.68
CA ILE A 122 17.47 3.11 -1.05
C ILE A 122 18.41 2.45 -0.02
N GLN A 123 19.08 3.22 0.84
CA GLN A 123 19.94 2.67 1.90
C GLN A 123 19.16 2.37 3.19
N ALA A 124 18.05 3.10 3.41
CA ALA A 124 17.28 3.05 4.64
C ALA A 124 15.98 2.24 4.52
N PHE A 125 15.45 2.09 3.31
CA PHE A 125 14.17 1.43 3.05
C PHE A 125 14.26 0.43 1.90
N ARG A 126 13.42 -0.59 1.97
CA ARG A 126 13.20 -1.55 0.88
C ARG A 126 11.69 -1.70 0.66
N LEU A 127 11.26 -1.78 -0.59
CA LEU A 127 9.88 -2.15 -0.90
C LEU A 127 9.65 -3.62 -0.52
N ASP A 128 8.72 -3.87 0.38
CA ASP A 128 8.35 -5.20 0.84
C ASP A 128 7.24 -5.82 -0.03
N GLY A 129 6.22 -5.03 -0.38
CA GLY A 129 5.14 -5.49 -1.25
C GLY A 129 4.05 -4.46 -1.49
N VAL A 130 3.19 -4.76 -2.45
CA VAL A 130 2.02 -3.97 -2.80
C VAL A 130 0.76 -4.79 -2.53
N ILE A 131 -0.06 -4.30 -1.61
CA ILE A 131 -1.35 -4.87 -1.23
C ILE A 131 -2.42 -4.01 -1.89
N THR A 132 -3.20 -4.59 -2.80
CA THR A 132 -4.30 -3.90 -3.48
C THR A 132 -5.63 -4.42 -3.01
N LEU A 133 -6.49 -3.54 -2.50
CA LEU A 133 -7.87 -3.89 -2.19
C LEU A 133 -8.75 -3.70 -3.42
N VAL A 134 -9.60 -4.69 -3.65
CA VAL A 134 -10.63 -4.65 -4.69
C VAL A 134 -11.97 -4.91 -4.02
N ASP A 135 -12.90 -3.97 -4.18
CA ASP A 135 -14.28 -4.14 -3.75
C ASP A 135 -14.93 -5.24 -4.60
N ALA A 136 -15.32 -6.35 -3.97
CA ALA A 136 -15.89 -7.49 -4.68
C ALA A 136 -17.26 -7.18 -5.31
N VAL A 137 -18.01 -6.22 -4.76
CA VAL A 137 -19.32 -5.80 -5.27
C VAL A 137 -19.16 -4.95 -6.52
N ASN A 138 -18.22 -4.01 -6.50
CA ASN A 138 -18.07 -3.00 -7.56
C ASN A 138 -16.90 -3.28 -8.52
N GLY A 139 -16.06 -4.27 -8.23
CA GLY A 139 -14.74 -4.44 -8.84
C GLY A 139 -14.75 -4.55 -10.35
N ASN A 140 -15.70 -5.29 -10.95
CA ASN A 140 -15.78 -5.40 -12.41
C ASN A 140 -16.06 -4.04 -13.07
N ALA A 141 -17.08 -3.32 -12.58
CA ALA A 141 -17.44 -2.01 -13.10
C ALA A 141 -16.31 -0.99 -12.90
N THR A 142 -15.63 -1.03 -11.74
CA THR A 142 -14.47 -0.18 -11.47
C THR A 142 -13.31 -0.46 -12.43
N LEU A 143 -13.00 -1.72 -12.69
CA LEU A 143 -11.94 -2.11 -13.64
C LEU A 143 -12.29 -1.78 -15.10
N ASP A 144 -13.57 -1.69 -15.45
CA ASP A 144 -14.02 -1.24 -16.78
C ASP A 144 -13.88 0.27 -16.96
N ALA A 145 -14.22 1.02 -15.91
CA ALA A 145 -14.31 2.48 -15.98
C ALA A 145 -12.98 3.21 -15.70
N HIS A 146 -12.07 2.60 -14.94
CA HIS A 146 -10.90 3.29 -14.40
C HIS A 146 -9.60 2.52 -14.64
N VAL A 147 -8.71 3.15 -15.42
CA VAL A 147 -7.38 2.59 -15.71
C VAL A 147 -6.52 2.51 -14.44
N GLU A 148 -6.74 3.41 -13.49
CA GLU A 148 -6.06 3.45 -12.19
C GLU A 148 -6.30 2.16 -11.41
N ALA A 149 -7.54 1.64 -11.40
CA ALA A 149 -7.87 0.38 -10.75
C ALA A 149 -7.17 -0.81 -11.41
N VAL A 150 -7.04 -0.80 -12.74
CA VAL A 150 -6.29 -1.82 -13.48
C VAL A 150 -4.80 -1.76 -13.13
N LYS A 151 -4.21 -0.56 -13.09
CA LYS A 151 -2.80 -0.37 -12.70
C LYS A 151 -2.55 -0.86 -11.28
N GLN A 152 -3.40 -0.48 -10.32
CA GLN A 152 -3.34 -0.94 -8.93
C GLN A 152 -3.35 -2.47 -8.84
N ALA A 153 -4.32 -3.12 -9.48
CA ALA A 153 -4.39 -4.60 -9.50
C ALA A 153 -3.16 -5.23 -10.19
N ALA A 154 -2.64 -4.62 -11.24
CA ALA A 154 -1.52 -5.13 -12.01
C ALA A 154 -0.18 -5.08 -11.25
N VAL A 155 0.05 -4.06 -10.41
CA VAL A 155 1.31 -3.96 -9.62
C VAL A 155 1.29 -4.82 -8.35
N ALA A 156 0.11 -5.26 -7.91
CA ALA A 156 -0.10 -5.98 -6.65
C ALA A 156 0.77 -7.25 -6.51
N ASP A 157 1.26 -7.53 -5.31
CA ASP A 157 1.72 -8.86 -4.89
C ASP A 157 0.60 -9.63 -4.22
N ARG A 158 -0.30 -8.91 -3.55
CA ARG A 158 -1.50 -9.42 -2.90
C ARG A 158 -2.70 -8.61 -3.35
N ILE A 159 -3.73 -9.29 -3.82
CA ILE A 159 -5.04 -8.68 -4.10
C ILE A 159 -6.00 -9.16 -3.03
N VAL A 160 -6.52 -8.23 -2.24
CA VAL A 160 -7.46 -8.51 -1.15
C VAL A 160 -8.86 -8.12 -1.62
N LEU A 161 -9.73 -9.11 -1.77
CA LEU A 161 -11.15 -8.89 -2.07
C LEU A 161 -11.86 -8.46 -0.80
N SER A 162 -12.38 -7.24 -0.78
CA SER A 162 -13.24 -6.75 0.30
C SER A 162 -14.71 -6.93 -0.06
N LYS A 163 -15.59 -7.01 0.94
CA LYS A 163 -17.05 -7.11 0.75
C LYS A 163 -17.49 -8.33 -0.07
N ALA A 164 -16.68 -9.39 -0.10
CA ALA A 164 -17.01 -10.63 -0.82
C ALA A 164 -18.28 -11.28 -0.24
N ASP A 165 -18.54 -11.08 1.05
CA ASP A 165 -19.75 -11.48 1.77
C ASP A 165 -21.03 -10.78 1.29
N LEU A 166 -20.90 -9.62 0.62
CA LEU A 166 -22.04 -8.86 0.09
C LEU A 166 -22.38 -9.22 -1.36
N VAL A 167 -21.59 -10.05 -2.03
CA VAL A 167 -21.85 -10.47 -3.41
C VAL A 167 -22.95 -11.54 -3.42
N ALA A 168 -24.08 -11.21 -4.04
CA ALA A 168 -25.25 -12.08 -4.05
C ALA A 168 -25.13 -13.29 -5.00
N ASP A 169 -24.49 -13.10 -6.17
CA ASP A 169 -24.26 -14.18 -7.14
C ASP A 169 -22.78 -14.64 -7.09
N PRO A 170 -22.51 -15.89 -6.66
CA PRO A 170 -21.15 -16.44 -6.67
C PRO A 170 -20.47 -16.40 -8.04
N ASN A 171 -21.22 -16.41 -9.15
CA ASN A 171 -20.63 -16.31 -10.48
C ASN A 171 -20.00 -14.95 -10.73
N GLU A 172 -20.57 -13.85 -10.20
CA GLU A 172 -19.99 -12.51 -10.33
C GLU A 172 -18.63 -12.43 -9.63
N LEU A 173 -18.53 -13.06 -8.45
CA LEU A 173 -17.28 -13.15 -7.69
C LEU A 173 -16.23 -13.97 -8.45
N GLU A 174 -16.60 -15.11 -9.03
CA GLU A 174 -15.68 -15.92 -9.83
C GLU A 174 -15.25 -15.22 -11.11
N MET A 175 -16.12 -14.46 -11.77
CA MET A 175 -15.77 -13.63 -12.92
C MET A 175 -14.75 -12.55 -12.54
N LEU A 176 -14.94 -11.88 -11.39
CA LEU A 176 -13.98 -10.91 -10.89
C LEU A 176 -12.63 -11.57 -10.59
N ARG A 177 -12.62 -12.72 -9.90
CA ARG A 177 -11.39 -13.49 -9.62
C ARG A 177 -10.68 -13.89 -10.90
N ALA A 178 -11.40 -14.39 -11.91
CA ALA A 178 -10.83 -14.75 -13.21
C ALA A 178 -10.21 -13.54 -13.91
N ARG A 179 -10.90 -12.40 -13.91
CA ARG A 179 -10.40 -11.14 -14.47
C ARG A 179 -9.14 -10.65 -13.76
N LEU A 180 -9.10 -10.68 -12.43
CA LEU A 180 -7.93 -10.27 -11.66
C LEU A 180 -6.73 -11.18 -11.94
N ARG A 181 -6.93 -12.49 -12.10
CA ARG A 181 -5.87 -13.42 -12.54
C ARG A 181 -5.38 -13.14 -13.95
N GLN A 182 -6.23 -12.64 -14.85
CA GLN A 182 -5.81 -12.23 -16.19
C GLN A 182 -4.96 -10.94 -16.14
N ILE A 183 -5.35 -9.98 -15.30
CA ILE A 183 -4.61 -8.73 -15.09
C ILE A 183 -3.26 -9.02 -14.43
N ASN A 184 -3.26 -9.84 -13.38
CA ASN A 184 -2.08 -10.14 -12.58
C ASN A 184 -2.06 -11.63 -12.17
N PRO A 185 -1.46 -12.49 -13.00
CA PRO A 185 -1.32 -13.91 -12.68
C PRO A 185 -0.39 -14.20 -11.50
N GLY A 186 0.48 -13.24 -11.14
CA GLY A 186 1.48 -13.38 -10.08
C GLY A 186 0.98 -12.96 -8.70
N ALA A 187 -0.16 -12.29 -8.60
CA ALA A 187 -0.73 -11.88 -7.33
C ALA A 187 -1.54 -13.01 -6.68
N GLU A 188 -1.32 -13.20 -5.38
CA GLU A 188 -2.18 -14.06 -4.57
C GLU A 188 -3.49 -13.33 -4.26
N LEU A 189 -4.62 -14.01 -4.47
CA LEU A 189 -5.97 -13.51 -4.22
C LEU A 189 -6.44 -13.96 -2.84
N LEU A 190 -6.68 -13.00 -1.96
CA LEU A 190 -7.11 -13.20 -0.58
C LEU A 190 -8.51 -12.63 -0.37
N ASP A 191 -9.25 -13.17 0.60
CA ASP A 191 -10.55 -12.65 1.01
C ASP A 191 -10.40 -11.90 2.33
N ALA A 192 -10.81 -10.63 2.40
CA ALA A 192 -10.71 -9.83 3.61
C ALA A 192 -11.52 -10.41 4.78
N GLY A 193 -12.60 -11.14 4.49
CA GLY A 193 -13.45 -11.81 5.47
C GLY A 193 -12.88 -13.11 6.01
N ASP A 194 -11.84 -13.68 5.36
CA ASP A 194 -11.16 -14.86 5.87
C ASP A 194 -10.29 -14.51 7.08
N THR A 195 -10.39 -15.35 8.12
CA THR A 195 -9.54 -15.29 9.31
C THR A 195 -8.06 -15.52 8.99
N GLY A 196 -7.75 -16.19 7.88
CA GLY A 196 -6.39 -16.35 7.37
C GLY A 196 -5.76 -15.07 6.81
N THR A 197 -6.57 -14.06 6.43
CA THR A 197 -6.10 -12.79 5.85
C THR A 197 -5.67 -11.80 6.95
N GLY A 198 -4.68 -12.22 7.74
CA GLY A 198 -4.04 -11.42 8.79
C GLY A 198 -2.68 -10.84 8.36
N VAL A 199 -1.93 -10.30 9.32
CA VAL A 199 -0.61 -9.66 9.07
C VAL A 199 0.35 -10.60 8.33
N ALA A 200 0.46 -11.86 8.77
CA ALA A 200 1.36 -12.83 8.16
C ALA A 200 1.03 -13.16 6.69
N ALA A 201 -0.22 -12.96 6.27
CA ALA A 201 -0.66 -13.17 4.89
C ALA A 201 -0.54 -11.90 4.03
N LEU A 202 -0.28 -10.73 4.64
CA LEU A 202 -0.26 -9.42 3.97
C LEU A 202 1.09 -8.69 3.99
N PHE A 203 2.09 -9.16 4.74
CA PHE A 203 3.42 -8.55 4.83
C PHE A 203 4.55 -9.59 4.77
N ASP A 204 5.79 -9.12 4.56
CA ASP A 204 7.06 -9.88 4.56
C ASP A 204 7.31 -10.81 3.35
N PHE A 205 7.01 -10.36 2.13
CA PHE A 205 7.17 -11.17 0.89
C PHE A 205 8.37 -10.83 0.01
N LEU A 206 9.05 -9.72 0.27
CA LEU A 206 10.08 -9.13 -0.60
C LEU A 206 9.58 -8.90 -2.05
N TYR A 207 9.31 -7.64 -2.38
CA TYR A 207 8.86 -7.25 -3.71
C TYR A 207 9.86 -7.64 -4.80
N ASN A 208 9.38 -8.37 -5.82
CA ASN A 208 10.19 -8.75 -6.96
C ASN A 208 9.66 -8.11 -8.26
N PRO A 209 10.31 -7.06 -8.79
CA PRO A 209 9.86 -6.43 -10.03
C PRO A 209 10.02 -7.34 -11.26
N ALA A 210 10.89 -8.35 -11.21
CA ALA A 210 11.14 -9.25 -12.33
C ALA A 210 10.00 -10.25 -12.56
N THR A 211 9.16 -10.51 -11.56
CA THR A 211 7.97 -11.38 -11.68
C THR A 211 6.75 -10.65 -12.24
N LYS A 212 6.85 -9.32 -12.46
CA LYS A 212 5.74 -8.50 -12.94
C LYS A 212 5.62 -8.51 -14.46
N SER A 213 4.42 -8.23 -14.95
CA SER A 213 4.11 -8.17 -16.39
C SER A 213 5.00 -7.16 -17.12
N ALA A 214 5.11 -7.30 -18.45
CA ALA A 214 5.89 -6.38 -19.26
C ALA A 214 5.36 -4.94 -19.14
N ASP A 215 4.04 -4.76 -19.06
CA ASP A 215 3.39 -3.46 -18.92
C ASP A 215 3.73 -2.81 -17.57
N VAL A 216 3.71 -3.58 -16.47
CA VAL A 216 4.12 -3.07 -15.15
C VAL A 216 5.59 -2.65 -15.15
N ARG A 217 6.47 -3.46 -15.73
CA ARG A 217 7.89 -3.11 -15.86
C ARG A 217 8.09 -1.88 -16.73
N ARG A 218 7.28 -1.71 -17.77
CA ARG A 218 7.27 -0.54 -18.63
C ARG A 218 6.81 0.70 -17.86
N TRP A 219 5.71 0.65 -17.11
CA TRP A 219 5.26 1.79 -16.30
C TRP A 219 6.30 2.20 -15.27
N LEU A 220 6.90 1.23 -14.58
CA LEU A 220 7.98 1.48 -13.62
C LEU A 220 9.27 2.02 -14.29
N GLY A 221 9.51 1.69 -15.56
CA GLY A 221 10.69 2.10 -16.33
C GLY A 221 10.53 3.41 -17.11
N GLU A 222 9.36 3.70 -17.67
CA GLU A 222 9.07 4.91 -18.44
C GLU A 222 9.06 6.15 -17.53
N GLU A 223 8.54 6.06 -16.31
CA GLU A 223 8.63 7.15 -15.34
C GLU A 223 10.05 7.37 -14.80
N ALA A 224 10.97 6.40 -14.94
CA ALA A 224 12.38 6.59 -14.56
C ALA A 224 13.16 7.40 -15.61
N ALA A 225 12.64 7.47 -16.83
CA ALA A 225 13.25 8.18 -17.94
C ALA A 225 12.75 9.64 -18.08
N HIS A 226 11.82 10.07 -17.21
CA HIS A 226 11.24 11.42 -17.21
C HIS A 226 11.81 12.36 -16.12
N ASP A 227 12.91 11.97 -15.48
CA ASP A 227 13.76 12.85 -14.64
C ASP A 227 14.71 13.73 -15.47
#